data_AF-A0A0R2L8E7-F1
#
_entry.id   AF-A0A0R2L8E7-F1
#
_cell.length_a   1.000
_cell.length_b   1.000
_cell.length_c   1.000
_cell.angle_alpha   90.00
_cell.angle_beta   90.00
_cell.angle_gamma   90.00
#
_symmetry.space_group_name_H-M   'P 1'
#
loop_
_entity.id
_entity.type
_entity.pdbx_description
1 polymer ?
#
loop_
_entity_poly.entity_id
_entity_poly.type
_entity_poly.pdbx_seq_one_letter_code
_entity_poly.pdbx_strand_id
1 'polypeptide(L)'
;MLVPKRVKHRREHRGRMRGAAKGGKTVAFGEYGLQALTSSWITNRQIEAARIAMTRYMKRGGKVWIKIFPHKSYTSKGVGVRMGNGKGTPEGWVAPVKREKVMFEVAGVPEEVAREALRLAAMKLPVKTKIIEREEVGGESDEG
;
A
#
# COMPACT_ATOMS: atom_id res chain seq x y z
N MET A 1 8.36 -7.84 -7.93
CA MET A 1 7.71 -6.52 -7.75
C MET A 1 6.31 -6.57 -8.34
N LEU A 2 5.30 -6.04 -7.64
CA LEU A 2 3.91 -6.06 -8.07
C LEU A 2 3.68 -5.20 -9.33
N VAL A 3 3.05 -5.80 -10.35
CA VAL A 3 2.71 -5.16 -11.64
C VAL A 3 1.41 -5.79 -12.17
N PRO A 4 0.50 -5.03 -12.82
CA PRO A 4 -0.65 -5.60 -13.50
C PRO A 4 -0.23 -6.51 -14.67
N LYS A 5 -0.77 -7.74 -14.74
CA LYS A 5 -0.46 -8.70 -15.82
C LYS A 5 -0.85 -8.19 -17.20
N ARG A 6 -2.00 -7.51 -17.31
CA ARG A 6 -2.54 -6.94 -18.55
C ARG A 6 -3.31 -5.66 -18.20
N VAL A 7 -3.17 -4.64 -19.04
CA VAL A 7 -3.94 -3.40 -18.93
C VAL A 7 -4.67 -3.09 -20.23
N LYS A 8 -5.87 -2.52 -20.12
CA LYS A 8 -6.64 -2.06 -21.29
C LYS A 8 -6.00 -0.81 -21.92
N HIS A 9 -5.46 0.08 -21.09
CA HIS A 9 -4.82 1.31 -21.53
C HIS A 9 -3.40 1.42 -20.97
N ARG A 10 -2.43 1.72 -21.84
CA ARG A 10 -1.02 1.87 -21.43
C ARG A 10 -0.72 3.17 -20.67
N ARG A 11 -1.56 4.20 -20.80
CA ARG A 11 -1.31 5.55 -20.24
C ARG A 11 -2.59 6.10 -19.64
N GLU A 12 -2.55 6.47 -18.37
CA GLU A 12 -3.71 7.03 -17.65
C GLU A 12 -3.47 8.46 -17.15
N HIS A 13 -4.50 9.30 -17.11
CA HIS A 13 -4.40 10.61 -16.45
C HIS A 13 -4.08 10.46 -14.96
N ARG A 14 -3.33 11.42 -14.40
CA ARG A 14 -2.87 11.35 -13.00
C ARG A 14 -4.03 11.34 -12.00
N GLY A 15 -5.10 12.09 -12.30
CA GLY A 15 -6.24 12.26 -11.39
C GLY A 15 -5.93 13.17 -10.20
N ARG A 16 -6.78 13.13 -9.17
CA ARG A 16 -6.67 13.96 -7.95
C ARG A 16 -6.71 13.08 -6.69
N MET A 17 -5.99 13.50 -5.65
CA MET A 17 -5.87 12.79 -4.35
C MET A 17 -6.77 13.39 -3.25
N ARG A 18 -7.88 14.04 -3.61
CA ARG A 18 -8.79 14.71 -2.67
C ARG A 18 -9.61 13.70 -1.84
N GLY A 19 -9.91 14.07 -0.60
CA GLY A 19 -10.80 13.33 0.30
C GLY A 19 -10.16 12.13 1.00
N ALA A 20 -10.98 11.44 1.80
CA ALA A 20 -10.61 10.19 2.47
C ALA A 20 -10.65 8.98 1.52
N ALA A 21 -10.11 7.86 1.97
CA ALA A 21 -10.23 6.57 1.29
C ALA A 21 -11.70 6.21 1.06
N LYS A 22 -12.04 5.68 -0.13
CA LYS A 22 -13.40 5.21 -0.44
C LYS A 22 -13.77 3.97 0.37
N GLY A 23 -12.80 3.13 0.71
CA GLY A 23 -13.00 1.89 1.46
C GLY A 23 -11.68 1.23 1.86
N GLY A 24 -11.74 0.11 2.59
CA GLY A 24 -10.57 -0.53 3.21
C GLY A 24 -9.97 0.35 4.30
N LYS A 25 -10.83 0.84 5.21
CA LYS A 25 -10.44 1.68 6.35
C LYS A 25 -10.24 0.88 7.64
N THR A 26 -10.82 -0.31 7.69
CA THR A 26 -10.74 -1.27 8.79
C THR A 26 -9.79 -2.41 8.44
N VAL A 27 -9.29 -3.10 9.47
CA VAL A 27 -8.54 -4.36 9.33
C VAL A 27 -9.55 -5.47 9.01
N ALA A 28 -9.30 -6.25 7.95
CA ALA A 28 -10.26 -7.27 7.51
C ALA A 28 -9.77 -8.70 7.69
N PHE A 29 -8.46 -8.94 7.56
CA PHE A 29 -7.87 -10.27 7.60
C PHE A 29 -6.93 -10.44 8.80
N GLY A 30 -6.03 -9.48 9.01
CA GLY A 30 -5.08 -9.53 10.11
C GLY A 30 -5.66 -9.15 11.48
N GLU A 31 -4.79 -9.14 12.48
CA GLU A 31 -5.07 -8.62 13.84
C GLU A 31 -4.66 -7.15 13.93
N TYR A 32 -3.56 -6.78 13.27
CA TYR A 32 -3.02 -5.42 13.25
C TYR A 32 -2.93 -4.89 11.82
N GLY A 33 -3.09 -3.57 11.65
CA GLY A 33 -3.04 -2.89 10.37
C GLY A 33 -2.23 -1.61 10.38
N LEU A 34 -1.61 -1.29 9.24
CA LEU A 34 -0.93 -0.01 9.01
C LEU A 34 -1.82 0.92 8.17
N GLN A 35 -2.40 1.92 8.80
CA GLN A 35 -3.29 2.88 8.17
C GLN A 35 -2.56 4.18 7.78
N ALA A 36 -2.82 4.69 6.57
CA ALA A 36 -2.28 5.97 6.10
C ALA A 36 -3.03 7.15 6.73
N LEU A 37 -2.30 8.14 7.24
CA LEU A 37 -2.83 9.42 7.74
C LEU A 37 -2.82 10.51 6.67
N THR A 38 -1.87 10.45 5.73
CA THR A 38 -1.76 11.38 4.60
C THR A 38 -1.93 10.66 3.27
N SER A 39 -2.30 11.42 2.23
CA SER A 39 -2.49 10.88 0.87
C SER A 39 -1.21 10.97 0.06
N SER A 40 -0.82 9.90 -0.64
CA SER A 40 0.33 9.89 -1.55
C SER A 40 0.21 8.79 -2.60
N TRP A 41 1.08 8.81 -3.60
CA TRP A 41 1.29 7.66 -4.48
C TRP A 41 2.38 6.76 -3.91
N ILE A 42 2.07 5.47 -3.79
CA ILE A 42 3.01 4.47 -3.29
C ILE A 42 3.46 3.60 -4.45
N THR A 43 4.77 3.59 -4.71
CA THR A 43 5.39 2.81 -5.79
C THR A 43 5.43 1.32 -5.45
N ASN A 44 5.52 0.48 -6.48
CA ASN A 44 5.73 -0.96 -6.30
C ASN A 44 7.01 -1.28 -5.49
N ARG A 45 8.08 -0.48 -5.63
CA ARG A 45 9.33 -0.62 -4.86
C ARG A 45 9.14 -0.30 -3.38
N GLN A 46 8.36 0.73 -3.03
CA GLN A 46 8.05 1.07 -1.64
C GLN A 46 7.20 -0.01 -0.98
N ILE A 47 6.21 -0.57 -1.71
CA ILE A 47 5.40 -1.69 -1.21
C ILE A 47 6.30 -2.90 -0.90
N GLU A 48 7.21 -3.23 -1.81
CA GLU A 48 8.14 -4.34 -1.63
C GLU A 48 9.12 -4.10 -0.47
N ALA A 49 9.66 -2.88 -0.35
CA ALA A 49 10.56 -2.52 0.73
C ALA A 49 9.88 -2.62 2.11
N ALA A 50 8.62 -2.17 2.22
CA ALA A 50 7.83 -2.31 3.43
C ALA A 50 7.55 -3.78 3.75
N ARG A 51 7.14 -4.60 2.75
CA ARG A 51 6.93 -6.05 2.90
C ARG A 51 8.18 -6.77 3.42
N ILE A 52 9.34 -6.49 2.82
CA ILE A 52 10.62 -7.08 3.21
C ILE A 52 10.98 -6.67 4.65
N ALA A 53 10.78 -5.41 5.03
CA ALA A 53 11.07 -4.95 6.39
C ALA A 53 10.23 -5.69 7.44
N MET A 54 8.91 -5.81 7.20
CA MET A 54 8.00 -6.54 8.11
C MET A 54 8.38 -8.02 8.22
N THR A 55 8.45 -8.72 7.08
CA THR A 55 8.70 -10.17 7.04
C THR A 55 10.07 -10.53 7.61
N ARG A 56 11.09 -9.69 7.43
CA ARG A 56 12.43 -9.89 8.03
C ARG A 56 12.38 -9.74 9.54
N TYR A 57 11.73 -8.71 10.06
CA TYR A 57 11.63 -8.49 11.52
C TYR A 57 10.86 -9.62 12.21
N MET A 58 9.76 -10.07 11.60
CA MET A 58 8.96 -11.21 12.07
C MET A 58 9.67 -12.58 11.89
N LYS A 59 10.92 -12.61 11.41
CA LYS A 59 11.69 -13.84 11.12
C LYS A 59 10.94 -14.84 10.22
N ARG A 60 10.12 -14.32 9.29
CA ARG A 60 9.22 -15.10 8.42
C ARG A 60 8.13 -15.92 9.16
N GLY A 61 7.91 -15.65 10.45
CA GLY A 61 6.73 -16.12 11.18
C GLY A 61 5.49 -15.26 10.90
N GLY A 62 4.32 -15.77 11.20
CA GLY A 62 3.03 -15.08 10.99
C GLY A 62 2.65 -14.90 9.52
N LYS A 63 1.61 -14.09 9.29
CA LYS A 63 1.08 -13.77 7.96
C LYS A 63 1.05 -12.26 7.75
N VAL A 64 1.35 -11.84 6.51
CA VAL A 64 1.33 -10.44 6.09
C VAL A 64 0.42 -10.31 4.87
N TRP A 65 -0.58 -9.43 4.94
CA TRP A 65 -1.43 -9.08 3.81
C TRP A 65 -1.05 -7.72 3.26
N ILE A 66 -0.90 -7.64 1.94
CA ILE A 66 -0.72 -6.37 1.22
C ILE A 66 -2.10 -5.96 0.70
N LYS A 67 -2.65 -4.86 1.24
CA LYS A 67 -4.01 -4.37 0.92
C LYS A 67 -4.05 -3.35 -0.21
N ILE A 68 -2.90 -2.94 -0.72
CA ILE A 68 -2.76 -1.99 -1.82
C ILE A 68 -2.06 -2.62 -3.01
N PHE A 69 -2.54 -2.31 -4.21
CA PHE A 69 -1.98 -2.83 -5.45
C PHE A 69 -1.62 -1.68 -6.41
N PRO A 70 -0.41 -1.66 -6.99
CA PRO A 70 0.03 -0.60 -7.89
C PRO A 70 -0.59 -0.78 -9.29
N HIS A 71 -1.83 -0.32 -9.45
CA HIS A 71 -2.61 -0.47 -10.67
C HIS A 71 -2.47 0.71 -11.65
N LYS A 72 -2.02 1.89 -11.19
CA LYS A 72 -1.94 3.09 -12.02
C LYS A 72 -0.53 3.24 -12.61
N SER A 73 -0.44 3.31 -13.94
CA SER A 73 0.81 3.65 -14.62
C SER A 73 1.16 5.13 -14.41
N TYR A 74 2.43 5.47 -14.15
CA TYR A 74 2.91 6.85 -14.26
C TYR A 74 3.91 6.99 -15.40
N THR A 75 3.91 8.15 -16.05
CA THR A 75 4.73 8.43 -17.24
C THR A 75 5.75 9.52 -16.96
N SER A 76 6.94 9.42 -17.56
CA SER A 76 7.95 10.48 -17.59
C SER A 76 8.34 10.82 -19.02
N LYS A 77 8.83 12.05 -19.21
CA LYS A 77 9.53 12.46 -20.43
C LYS A 77 11.04 12.34 -20.19
N GLY A 78 11.80 12.13 -21.27
CA GLY A 78 13.26 12.08 -21.19
C GLY A 78 13.84 13.41 -20.69
N VAL A 79 14.99 13.34 -20.04
CA VAL A 79 15.71 14.54 -19.59
C VAL A 79 16.16 15.34 -20.83
N GLY A 80 16.00 16.67 -20.79
CA GLY A 80 16.40 17.56 -21.88
C GLY A 80 15.39 17.75 -23.02
N VAL A 81 14.22 17.09 -22.99
CA VAL A 81 13.18 17.28 -24.04
C VAL A 81 12.24 18.44 -23.73
N ARG A 82 11.79 19.14 -24.77
CA ARG A 82 10.82 20.23 -24.65
C ARG A 82 9.40 19.74 -24.31
N MET A 83 8.55 20.67 -23.90
CA MET A 83 7.10 20.44 -23.76
C MET A 83 6.45 20.19 -25.14
N GLY A 84 5.23 19.64 -25.19
CA GLY A 84 4.56 19.23 -26.44
C GLY A 84 4.80 17.76 -26.83
N ASN A 85 4.52 17.37 -28.09
CA ASN A 85 4.74 16.01 -28.64
C ASN A 85 4.06 14.86 -27.88
N GLY A 86 2.98 15.17 -27.16
CA GLY A 86 2.19 14.19 -26.43
C GLY A 86 2.81 13.73 -25.11
N LYS A 87 2.26 12.63 -24.60
CA LYS A 87 2.57 12.10 -23.27
C LYS A 87 3.82 11.21 -23.30
N GLY A 88 4.59 11.26 -22.21
CA GLY A 88 5.78 10.43 -22.02
C GLY A 88 5.51 8.92 -21.94
N THR A 89 6.58 8.15 -21.85
CA THR A 89 6.56 6.69 -21.72
C THR A 89 6.19 6.27 -20.29
N PRO A 90 5.43 5.18 -20.10
CA PRO A 90 5.22 4.60 -18.77
C PRO A 90 6.54 4.15 -18.15
N GLU A 91 6.87 4.69 -16.98
CA GLU A 91 8.11 4.39 -16.23
C GLU A 91 7.87 3.36 -15.11
N GLY A 92 6.64 3.32 -14.58
CA GLY A 92 6.33 2.40 -13.51
C GLY A 92 4.89 2.47 -13.04
N TRP A 93 4.65 1.84 -11.89
CA TRP A 93 3.32 1.64 -11.34
C TRP A 93 3.22 2.15 -9.91
N VAL A 94 2.10 2.80 -9.62
CA VAL A 94 1.79 3.36 -8.31
C VAL A 94 0.41 2.92 -7.83
N ALA A 95 0.28 2.79 -6.53
CA ALA A 95 -0.98 2.69 -5.81
C ALA A 95 -1.33 4.09 -5.26
N PRO A 96 -2.42 4.72 -5.74
CA PRO A 96 -2.94 5.93 -5.13
C PRO A 96 -3.55 5.60 -3.76
N VAL A 97 -2.89 6.04 -2.68
CA VAL A 97 -3.33 5.82 -1.31
C VAL A 97 -3.83 7.13 -0.73
N LYS A 98 -5.07 7.13 -0.24
CA LYS A 98 -5.67 8.27 0.46
C LYS A 98 -5.59 8.07 1.97
N ARG A 99 -5.74 9.14 2.73
CA ARG A 99 -5.91 9.08 4.19
C ARG A 99 -7.00 8.08 4.61
N GLU A 100 -6.82 7.45 5.75
CA GLU A 100 -7.63 6.38 6.36
C GLU A 100 -7.53 5.01 5.67
N LYS A 101 -6.74 4.85 4.60
CA LYS A 101 -6.59 3.55 3.94
C LYS A 101 -5.66 2.62 4.73
N VAL A 102 -6.09 1.40 5.01
CA VAL A 102 -5.22 0.32 5.51
C VAL A 102 -4.41 -0.26 4.36
N MET A 103 -3.09 -0.25 4.50
CA MET A 103 -2.14 -0.63 3.45
C MET A 103 -1.57 -2.03 3.64
N PHE A 104 -1.32 -2.41 4.89
CA PHE A 104 -0.77 -3.71 5.28
C PHE A 104 -1.52 -4.22 6.50
N GLU A 105 -1.64 -5.53 6.62
CA GLU A 105 -2.17 -6.21 7.79
C GLU A 105 -1.23 -7.34 8.20
N VAL A 106 -1.19 -7.64 9.50
CA VAL A 106 -0.32 -8.66 10.11
C VAL A 106 -1.13 -9.47 11.12
N ALA A 107 -0.87 -10.78 11.20
CA ALA A 107 -1.42 -11.68 12.22
C ALA A 107 -0.47 -12.86 12.52
N GLY A 108 -0.75 -13.59 13.60
CA GLY A 108 0.01 -14.78 13.97
C GLY A 108 1.41 -14.47 14.53
N VAL A 109 1.56 -13.31 15.15
CA VAL A 109 2.76 -12.91 15.92
C VAL A 109 2.33 -12.11 17.15
N PRO A 110 3.12 -12.09 18.23
CA PRO A 110 2.83 -11.26 19.41
C PRO A 110 2.70 -9.77 19.05
N GLU A 111 1.89 -9.05 19.82
CA GLU A 111 1.58 -7.62 19.60
C GLU A 111 2.85 -6.77 19.46
N GLU A 112 3.81 -6.93 20.37
CA GLU A 112 5.07 -6.16 20.36
C GLU A 112 5.83 -6.35 19.04
N VAL A 113 5.84 -7.59 18.53
CA VAL A 113 6.49 -7.94 17.27
C VAL A 113 5.73 -7.34 16.08
N ALA A 114 4.40 -7.40 16.10
CA ALA A 114 3.56 -6.79 15.07
C ALA A 114 3.75 -5.26 15.02
N ARG A 115 3.69 -4.59 16.17
CA ARG A 115 3.85 -3.13 16.26
C ARG A 115 5.20 -2.67 15.75
N GLU A 116 6.28 -3.34 16.14
CA GLU A 116 7.62 -2.97 15.69
C GLU A 116 7.83 -3.30 14.20
N ALA A 117 7.32 -4.43 13.70
CA ALA A 117 7.34 -4.74 12.26
C ALA A 117 6.63 -3.66 11.43
N LEU A 118 5.44 -3.23 11.87
CA LEU A 118 4.65 -2.20 11.20
C LEU A 118 5.34 -0.82 11.27
N ARG A 119 5.99 -0.49 12.39
CA ARG A 119 6.80 0.74 12.54
C ARG A 119 7.96 0.77 11.53
N LEU A 120 8.68 -0.34 11.37
CA LEU A 120 9.76 -0.45 10.38
C LEU A 120 9.25 -0.34 8.95
N ALA A 121 8.08 -0.91 8.65
CA ALA A 121 7.42 -0.75 7.35
C ALA A 121 7.04 0.71 7.08
N ALA A 122 6.51 1.42 8.07
CA ALA A 122 6.12 2.82 7.95
C ALA A 122 7.28 3.72 7.47
N MET A 123 8.50 3.47 7.96
CA MET A 123 9.71 4.21 7.57
C MET A 123 10.11 4.02 6.10
N LYS A 124 9.49 3.08 5.38
CA LYS A 124 9.71 2.86 3.94
C LYS A 124 8.67 3.54 3.06
N LEU A 125 7.66 4.18 3.66
CA LEU A 125 6.51 4.74 2.96
C LEU A 125 6.53 6.27 2.97
N PRO A 126 6.05 6.93 1.90
CA PRO A 126 6.02 8.39 1.81
C PRO A 126 4.76 9.00 2.45
N VAL A 127 4.20 8.37 3.48
CA VAL A 127 2.98 8.80 4.17
C VAL A 127 3.16 8.73 5.67
N LYS A 128 2.51 9.66 6.41
CA LYS A 128 2.34 9.48 7.85
C LYS A 128 1.40 8.30 8.06
N THR A 129 1.63 7.50 9.08
CA THR A 129 0.84 6.28 9.34
C THR A 129 0.45 6.18 10.81
N LYS A 130 -0.57 5.38 11.08
CA LYS A 130 -0.90 4.89 12.42
C LYS A 130 -1.07 3.38 12.37
N ILE A 131 -0.71 2.72 13.46
CA ILE A 131 -1.01 1.31 13.68
C ILE A 131 -2.42 1.23 14.27
N ILE A 132 -3.22 0.31 13.77
CA ILE A 132 -4.58 0.04 14.26
C ILE A 132 -4.74 -1.45 14.54
N GLU A 133 -5.61 -1.78 15.47
CA GLU A 133 -6.03 -3.15 15.76
C GLU A 133 -7.36 -3.45 15.08
N ARG A 134 -7.66 -4.74 14.93
CA ARG A 134 -8.96 -5.19 14.47
C ARG A 134 -9.98 -4.97 15.58
N GLU A 135 -10.92 -4.07 15.34
CA GLU A 135 -12.09 -3.92 16.19
C GLU A 135 -13.02 -5.13 15.95
N GLU A 136 -13.38 -5.86 17.02
CA GLU A 136 -14.42 -6.89 16.97
C GLU A 136 -15.78 -6.22 16.75
N VAL A 137 -16.17 -6.09 15.49
CA VAL A 137 -17.55 -5.77 15.13
C VAL A 137 -18.24 -7.10 14.86
N GLY A 138 -18.80 -7.70 15.92
CA GLY A 138 -19.54 -8.98 16.00
C GLY A 138 -19.94 -9.63 14.68
N GLY A 139 -18.97 -10.24 13.99
CA GLY A 139 -19.18 -11.00 12.78
C GLY A 139 -18.70 -12.41 13.03
N GLU A 140 -19.65 -13.35 13.05
CA GLU A 140 -19.42 -14.78 13.24
C GLU A 140 -18.28 -15.25 12.34
N SER A 141 -17.31 -15.92 12.95
CA SER A 141 -16.36 -16.74 12.24
C SER A 141 -17.12 -17.91 11.62
N ASP A 142 -17.59 -17.74 10.39
CA ASP A 142 -18.08 -18.84 9.56
C ASP A 142 -16.89 -19.78 9.27
N GLU A 143 -16.68 -20.72 10.19
CA GLU A 143 -15.99 -21.97 9.92
C GLU A 143 -17.00 -22.93 9.27
N GLY A 144 -16.90 -23.07 7.96
CA GLY A 144 -17.56 -24.10 7.15
C GLY A 144 -16.55 -24.84 6.29
#